data_AF-A0A974NMF0-F1
#
_entry.id   AF-A0A974NMF0-F1
#
_cell.length_a   1.000
_cell.length_b   1.000
_cell.length_c   1.000
_cell.angle_alpha   90.00
_cell.angle_beta   90.00
_cell.angle_gamma   90.00
#
_symmetry.space_group_name_H-M   'P 1'
#
loop_
_entity.id
_entity.type
_entity.pdbx_description
1 polymer ?
#
loop_
_entity_poly.entity_id
_entity_poly.type
_entity_poly.pdbx_seq_one_letter_code
_entity_poly.pdbx_strand_id
1 'polypeptide(L)'
;MMNPVIGLDVAKVESQVQAFLDKKQPYKKSFKVAYTHTLEGLTILLEFIREIEEVSGEKPPIVLESTGHYHTPVVQFFFPASDANWLIKNS
;
A
#
# COMPACT_ATOMS: atom_id res chain seq x y z
N MET A 1 14.15 16.98 -2.33
CA MET A 1 13.52 15.89 -1.58
C MET A 1 12.16 15.67 -2.19
N MET A 2 11.87 14.44 -2.59
CA MET A 2 10.57 14.04 -3.11
C MET A 2 9.61 13.87 -1.94
N ASN A 3 8.30 13.82 -2.18
CA ASN A 3 7.31 13.52 -1.14
C ASN A 3 6.47 12.35 -1.64
N PRO A 4 7.06 11.15 -1.69
CA PRO A 4 6.39 10.03 -2.32
C PRO A 4 5.20 9.59 -1.47
N VAL A 5 4.11 9.15 -2.10
CA VAL A 5 2.96 8.57 -1.40
C VAL A 5 2.35 7.48 -2.25
N ILE A 6 1.92 6.40 -1.59
CA ILE A 6 1.23 5.28 -2.23
C ILE A 6 -0.21 5.25 -1.71
N GLY A 7 -1.18 5.41 -2.60
CA GLY A 7 -2.59 5.12 -2.33
C GLY A 7 -2.90 3.67 -2.69
N LEU A 8 -3.55 2.97 -1.76
CA LEU A 8 -4.03 1.60 -1.95
C LEU A 8 -5.51 1.55 -1.56
N ASP A 9 -6.36 1.35 -2.57
CA ASP A 9 -7.79 1.08 -2.39
C ASP A 9 -8.01 -0.44 -2.39
N VAL A 10 -8.36 -0.99 -1.22
CA VAL A 10 -8.48 -2.44 -0.99
C VAL A 10 -9.95 -2.86 -1.04
N ALA A 11 -10.28 -3.68 -2.04
CA ALA A 11 -11.56 -4.36 -2.14
C ALA A 11 -11.41 -5.89 -2.13
N LYS A 12 -12.55 -6.59 -2.01
CA LYS A 12 -12.62 -8.06 -1.87
C LYS A 12 -11.88 -8.82 -2.98
N VAL A 13 -11.98 -8.34 -4.21
CA VAL A 13 -11.57 -9.08 -5.42
C VAL A 13 -10.28 -8.49 -6.01
N GLU A 14 -10.21 -7.17 -6.08
CA GLU A 14 -9.11 -6.43 -6.65
C GLU A 14 -8.80 -5.22 -5.77
N SER A 15 -7.51 -4.90 -5.60
CA SER A 15 -7.11 -3.62 -5.02
C SER A 15 -6.46 -2.75 -6.08
N GLN A 16 -6.72 -1.46 -6.03
CA GLN A 16 -6.10 -0.48 -6.92
C GLN A 16 -4.94 0.22 -6.22
N VAL A 17 -3.80 0.29 -6.90
CA VAL A 17 -2.57 0.92 -6.41
C VAL A 17 -2.25 2.12 -7.28
N GLN A 18 -1.95 3.26 -6.66
CA GLN A 18 -1.41 4.44 -7.34
C GLN A 18 -0.31 5.07 -6.47
N ALA A 19 0.83 5.38 -7.09
CA ALA A 19 1.89 6.14 -6.41
C ALA A 19 2.01 7.56 -6.98
N PHE A 20 2.55 8.45 -6.17
CA PHE A 20 3.00 9.78 -6.55
C PHE A 20 4.41 9.96 -6.01
N LEU A 21 5.33 10.53 -6.80
CA LEU A 21 6.68 10.86 -6.32
C LEU A 21 6.71 12.21 -5.60
N ASP A 22 5.80 13.11 -5.96
CA ASP A 22 5.61 14.40 -5.31
C ASP A 22 4.18 14.90 -5.60
N LYS A 23 3.80 16.05 -5.03
CA LYS A 23 2.48 16.64 -5.23
C LYS A 23 2.16 16.75 -6.73
N LYS A 24 1.08 16.09 -7.14
CA LYS A 24 0.58 16.05 -8.54
C LYS A 24 1.54 15.42 -9.54
N GLN A 25 2.52 14.64 -9.10
CA GLN A 25 3.45 13.90 -9.96
C GLN A 25 3.18 12.39 -9.82
N PRO A 26 2.17 11.84 -10.53
CA PRO A 26 1.86 10.43 -10.46
C PRO A 26 3.04 9.60 -10.99
N TYR A 27 3.37 8.53 -10.27
CA TYR A 27 4.36 7.56 -10.69
C TYR A 27 3.67 6.41 -11.42
N LYS A 28 3.93 6.28 -12.72
CA LYS A 28 3.29 5.32 -13.62
C LYS A 28 1.75 5.44 -13.61
N LYS A 29 1.10 4.61 -14.42
CA LYS A 29 -0.36 4.43 -14.35
C LYS A 29 -0.70 3.59 -13.12
N SER A 30 -1.84 3.87 -12.49
CA SER A 30 -2.40 2.97 -11.49
C SER A 30 -2.56 1.56 -12.06
N PHE A 31 -2.33 0.56 -11.22
CA PHE A 31 -2.52 -0.84 -11.58
C PHE A 31 -3.43 -1.52 -10.56
N LYS A 32 -3.97 -2.67 -10.95
CA LYS A 32 -4.80 -3.49 -10.09
C LYS A 32 -4.03 -4.73 -9.68
N VAL A 33 -4.08 -5.05 -8.39
CA VAL A 33 -3.57 -6.32 -7.85
C VAL A 33 -4.79 -7.19 -7.58
N ALA A 34 -5.00 -8.20 -8.42
CA ALA A 34 -5.97 -9.24 -8.11
C ALA A 34 -5.47 -10.02 -6.89
N TYR A 35 -6.37 -10.37 -5.97
CA TYR A 35 -6.03 -11.18 -4.80
C TYR A 35 -4.98 -10.53 -3.88
N THR A 36 -5.08 -9.25 -3.56
CA THR A 36 -4.16 -8.55 -2.63
C THR A 36 -4.12 -9.15 -1.21
N HIS A 37 -5.02 -10.08 -0.91
CA HIS A 37 -5.04 -10.87 0.32
C HIS A 37 -4.23 -12.18 0.23
N THR A 38 -3.62 -12.51 -0.90
CA THR A 38 -2.73 -13.66 -1.06
C THR A 38 -1.27 -13.23 -0.96
N LEU A 39 -0.37 -14.17 -0.67
CA LEU A 39 1.06 -13.90 -0.61
C LEU A 39 1.61 -13.35 -1.92
N GLU A 40 1.09 -13.81 -3.06
CA GLU A 40 1.46 -13.32 -4.39
C GLU A 40 1.10 -11.83 -4.57
N GLY A 41 -0.15 -11.46 -4.26
CA GLY A 41 -0.58 -10.06 -4.33
C GLY A 41 0.18 -9.14 -3.37
N LEU A 42 0.48 -9.64 -2.16
CA LEU A 42 1.29 -8.91 -1.18
C LEU A 42 2.76 -8.75 -1.62
N THR A 43 3.30 -9.74 -2.33
CA THR A 43 4.67 -9.68 -2.87
C THR A 43 4.78 -8.63 -3.97
N ILE A 44 3.80 -8.57 -4.89
CA ILE A 44 3.72 -7.53 -5.93
C ILE A 44 3.66 -6.14 -5.29
N LEU A 45 2.87 -5.98 -4.23
CA LEU A 45 2.77 -4.71 -3.51
C LEU A 45 4.09 -4.33 -2.83
N LEU A 46 4.78 -5.29 -2.22
CA LEU A 46 6.09 -5.08 -1.59
C LEU A 46 7.16 -4.66 -2.61
N GLU A 47 7.21 -5.32 -3.77
CA GLU A 47 8.13 -4.95 -4.85
C GLU A 47 7.87 -3.53 -5.34
N PHE A 48 6.60 -3.15 -5.49
CA PHE A 48 6.23 -1.79 -5.88
C PHE A 48 6.64 -0.75 -4.83
N ILE A 49 6.45 -1.02 -3.54
CA ILE A 49 6.88 -0.10 -2.46
C ILE A 49 8.39 0.12 -2.52
N ARG A 50 9.17 -0.96 -2.71
CA ARG A 50 10.64 -0.88 -2.82
C ARG A 50 11.07 -0.07 -4.05
N GLU A 51 10.39 -0.24 -5.18
CA GLU A 51 10.65 0.56 -6.38
C GLU A 51 10.45 2.06 -6.10
N ILE A 52 9.37 2.44 -5.41
CA ILE A 52 9.13 3.85 -5.06
C ILE A 52 10.21 4.37 -4.10
N GLU A 53 10.61 3.58 -3.11
CA GLU A 53 11.68 3.94 -2.17
C GLU A 53 13.02 4.15 -2.90
N GLU A 54 13.38 3.27 -3.82
CA GLU A 54 14.62 3.39 -4.62
C GLU A 54 14.60 4.63 -5.53
N VAL A 55 13.46 4.92 -6.18
CA VAL A 55 13.33 6.06 -7.11
C VAL A 55 13.27 7.40 -6.38
N SER A 56 12.60 7.44 -5.24
CA SER A 56 12.41 8.69 -4.47
C SER A 56 13.53 8.97 -3.47
N GLY A 57 14.29 7.93 -3.08
CA GLY A 57 15.27 7.99 -2.00
C GLY A 57 14.65 8.08 -0.60
N GLU A 58 13.32 7.95 -0.49
CA GLU A 58 12.57 8.08 0.76
C GLU A 58 11.51 6.97 0.88
N LYS A 59 11.30 6.47 2.10
CA LYS A 59 10.27 5.45 2.36
C LYS A 59 8.88 6.09 2.23
N PRO A 60 8.03 5.66 1.27
CA PRO A 60 6.75 6.29 1.05
C PRO A 60 5.74 5.95 2.16
N PRO A 61 4.99 6.92 2.72
CA PRO A 61 3.75 6.63 3.42
C PRO A 61 2.75 5.90 2.50
N ILE A 62 2.06 4.92 3.08
CA ILE A 62 0.99 4.17 2.41
C ILE A 62 -0.34 4.63 3.01
N VAL A 63 -1.20 5.18 2.16
CA VAL A 63 -2.57 5.57 2.51
C VAL A 63 -3.49 4.44 2.07
N LEU A 64 -4.11 3.80 3.06
CA LEU A 64 -5.02 2.67 2.87
C LEU A 64 -6.46 3.18 2.90
N GLU A 65 -7.21 2.95 1.82
CA GLU A 65 -8.67 3.05 1.82
C GLU A 65 -9.22 1.63 1.64
N SER A 66 -10.22 1.23 2.43
CA SER A 66 -10.77 -0.12 2.33
C SER A 66 -12.28 -0.11 2.50
N THR A 67 -12.93 -0.93 1.68
CA THR A 67 -14.35 -1.22 1.80
C THR A 67 -14.55 -2.43 2.72
N GLY A 68 -14.68 -2.20 4.03
CA GLY A 68 -14.86 -3.25 5.03
C GLY A 68 -13.53 -3.79 5.60
N HIS A 69 -13.50 -5.07 5.98
CA HIS A 69 -12.36 -5.66 6.72
C HIS A 69 -11.23 -6.21 5.84
N TYR A 70 -11.24 -5.98 4.52
CA TYR A 70 -10.28 -6.58 3.59
C TYR A 70 -8.87 -6.00 3.69
N HIS A 71 -8.66 -4.91 4.43
CA HIS A 71 -7.33 -4.37 4.73
C HIS A 71 -6.54 -5.24 5.74
N THR A 72 -7.21 -6.11 6.50
CA THR A 72 -6.57 -6.88 7.59
C THR A 72 -5.33 -7.67 7.14
N PRO A 73 -5.36 -8.45 6.04
CA PRO A 73 -4.18 -9.19 5.58
C PRO A 73 -3.03 -8.28 5.13
N VAL A 74 -3.35 -7.12 4.55
CA VAL A 74 -2.35 -6.13 4.13
C VAL A 74 -1.65 -5.56 5.36
N VAL A 75 -2.41 -5.12 6.37
CA VAL A 75 -1.79 -4.55 7.57
C VAL A 75 -1.00 -5.59 8.34
N GLN A 76 -1.51 -6.82 8.49
CA GLN A 76 -0.76 -7.90 9.17
C GLN A 76 0.57 -8.24 8.48
N PHE A 77 0.63 -8.14 7.15
CA PHE A 77 1.84 -8.42 6.39
C PHE A 77 2.89 -7.32 6.54
N PHE A 78 2.49 -6.05 6.48
CA PHE A 78 3.42 -4.91 6.57
C PHE A 78 3.72 -4.45 7.99
N PHE A 79 2.86 -4.78 8.95
CA PHE A 79 2.94 -4.37 10.36
C PHE A 79 2.70 -5.58 11.27
N PRO A 80 3.71 -6.44 11.44
CA PRO A 80 3.63 -7.55 12.40
C PRO A 80 3.39 -7.03 13.83
N ALA A 81 2.89 -7.90 14.70
CA ALA A 81 2.18 -7.60 15.96
C ALA A 81 2.80 -6.58 16.94
N SER A 82 4.06 -6.17 16.78
CA SER A 82 4.63 -5.01 17.49
C SER A 82 3.93 -3.68 17.20
N ASP A 83 3.27 -3.56 16.04
CA ASP A 83 2.59 -2.32 15.59
C ASP A 83 1.05 -2.42 15.62
N ALA A 84 0.50 -3.54 16.10
CA ALA A 84 -0.94 -3.84 16.13
C ALA A 84 -1.79 -2.86 16.97
N ASN A 85 -1.17 -2.06 17.84
CA ASN A 85 -1.85 -1.02 18.61
C ASN A 85 -2.47 0.08 17.73
N TRP A 86 -2.01 0.25 16.48
CA TRP A 86 -2.60 1.21 15.54
C TRP A 86 -3.95 0.74 14.97
N LEU A 87 -4.09 -0.56 14.68
CA LEU A 87 -5.31 -1.19 14.15
C LEU A 87 -6.49 -1.08 15.12
N ILE A 88 -6.23 -1.30 16.42
CA ILE A 88 -7.27 -1.27 17.47
C ILE A 88 -7.78 0.17 17.71
N LYS A 89 -6.95 1.19 17.47
CA LYS A 89 -7.33 2.59 17.74
C LYS A 89 -8.16 3.24 16.62
N ASN A 90 -8.18 2.64 15.42
CA ASN A 90 -8.84 3.22 14.25
C ASN A 90 -9.93 2.30 13.66
N SER A 91 -10.44 1.35 14.46
CA SER A 91 -11.61 0.51 14.14
C SER A 91 -12.89 1.01 14.80
#